data_AF-A0A965EDT6-F1
#
_entry.id   AF-A0A965EDT6-F1
#
_cell.length_a   1.000
_cell.length_b   1.000
_cell.length_c   1.000
_cell.angle_alpha   90.00
_cell.angle_beta   90.00
_cell.angle_gamma   90.00
#
_symmetry.space_group_name_H-M   'P 1'
#
loop_
_entity.id
_entity.type
_entity.pdbx_description
1 polymer ?
#
loop_
_entity_poly.entity_id
_entity_poly.type
_entity_poly.pdbx_seq_one_letter_code
_entity_poly.pdbx_strand_id
1 'polypeptide(L)'
;MFGYTRIIRKHGLLSYNTGVAEHVYQEGPLRYRLGKEGDQYHAVLYTNMIPRHPAQLYESISCVLLFLLLFWLWNRKKNDLAPGSLLSIFLIVCFGLRFLYEFLKENQVGFEDDLSLNMGQILSIPLVIAGVALLIYSLKNKKSQNA
;
A
#
# COMPACT_ATOMS: atom_id res chain seq x y z
N MET A 1 20.30 8.62 -1.99
CA MET A 1 20.46 9.41 -0.75
C MET A 1 19.71 8.68 0.36
N PHE A 2 20.26 7.57 0.85
CA PHE A 2 19.69 6.79 1.95
C PHE A 2 20.49 7.12 3.22
N GLY A 3 19.79 7.46 4.29
CA GLY A 3 20.35 8.13 5.47
C GLY A 3 21.38 7.31 6.24
N TYR A 4 22.53 7.91 6.49
CA TYR A 4 23.52 7.40 7.44
C TYR A 4 23.09 7.79 8.86
N THR A 5 22.52 6.87 9.62
CA THR A 5 22.25 7.11 11.05
C THR A 5 23.54 6.88 11.84
N ARG A 6 24.12 7.99 12.33
CA ARG A 6 25.35 8.03 13.13
C ARG A 6 25.08 7.48 14.53
N ILE A 7 25.59 6.28 14.84
CA ILE A 7 25.54 5.70 16.19
C ILE A 7 26.87 5.99 16.88
N ILE A 8 26.87 6.91 17.84
CA ILE A 8 27.95 7.04 18.83
C ILE A 8 27.42 6.41 20.11
N ARG A 9 28.14 5.44 20.71
CA ARG A 9 28.23 5.34 22.18
C ARG A 9 29.33 4.41 22.68
N LYS A 10 30.06 4.94 23.66
CA LYS A 10 30.98 4.22 24.56
C LYS A 10 30.24 3.12 25.34
N HIS A 11 30.95 2.02 25.54
CA HIS A 11 30.65 0.87 26.41
C HIS A 11 29.35 0.10 26.14
N GLY A 12 29.52 -1.08 25.53
CA GLY A 12 28.82 -2.31 25.94
C GLY A 12 27.30 -2.34 25.79
N LEU A 13 26.77 -2.09 24.59
CA LEU A 13 25.43 -2.55 24.20
C LEU A 13 25.47 -2.92 22.72
N LEU A 14 25.52 -4.23 22.41
CA LEU A 14 25.05 -4.73 21.12
C LEU A 14 23.54 -4.46 21.11
N SER A 15 23.15 -3.30 20.56
CA SER A 15 21.75 -2.99 20.30
C SER A 15 21.27 -3.97 19.23
N TYR A 16 20.73 -5.11 19.67
CA TYR A 16 20.01 -6.02 18.80
C TYR A 16 18.74 -5.30 18.37
N ASN A 17 18.77 -4.72 17.18
CA ASN A 17 17.57 -4.19 16.56
C ASN A 17 16.72 -5.40 16.14
N THR A 18 15.79 -5.80 17.01
CA THR A 18 14.88 -6.94 16.80
C THR A 18 14.14 -6.86 15.47
N GLY A 19 13.88 -5.64 14.95
CA GLY A 19 13.21 -5.43 13.66
C GLY A 19 14.05 -5.77 12.43
N VAL A 20 15.39 -5.88 12.55
CA VAL A 20 16.24 -6.29 11.41
C VAL A 20 16.27 -7.82 11.26
N ALA A 21 16.13 -8.55 12.38
CA ALA A 21 16.20 -10.00 12.38
C ALA A 21 14.99 -10.66 11.69
N GLU A 22 13.80 -10.05 11.76
CA GLU A 22 12.57 -10.55 11.12
C GLU A 22 12.56 -10.43 9.59
N HIS A 23 13.51 -9.71 9.00
CA HIS A 23 13.53 -9.42 7.56
C HIS A 23 14.73 -10.02 6.84
N VAL A 24 15.46 -10.93 7.51
CA VAL A 24 16.66 -11.57 7.01
C VAL A 24 16.44 -13.07 6.94
N TYR A 25 16.33 -13.61 5.73
CA TYR A 25 16.46 -15.05 5.51
C TYR A 25 17.95 -15.37 5.35
N GLN A 26 18.49 -16.18 6.26
CA GLN A 26 19.88 -16.63 6.18
C GLN A 26 19.95 -18.14 6.38
N GLU A 27 20.02 -18.87 5.27
CA GLU A 27 20.39 -20.29 5.24
C GLU A 27 21.91 -20.41 5.46
N GLY A 28 22.36 -20.47 6.72
CA GLY A 28 23.76 -20.72 7.08
C GLY A 28 24.41 -19.69 8.03
N PRO A 29 25.71 -19.86 8.39
CA PRO A 29 26.38 -18.97 9.33
C PRO A 29 26.49 -17.54 8.79
N LEU A 30 26.22 -16.56 9.66
CA LEU A 30 26.25 -15.13 9.35
C LEU A 30 27.60 -14.75 8.74
N ARG A 31 27.59 -14.25 7.49
CA ARG A 31 28.78 -13.66 6.88
C ARG A 31 28.94 -12.24 7.41
N TYR A 32 30.01 -12.00 8.16
CA TYR A 32 30.36 -10.67 8.66
C TYR A 32 31.80 -10.31 8.36
N ARG A 33 32.08 -9.01 8.21
CA ARG A 33 33.42 -8.44 8.16
C ARG A 33 33.58 -7.50 9.34
N LEU A 34 34.64 -7.70 10.12
CA LEU A 34 35.04 -6.76 11.17
C LEU A 34 36.04 -5.77 10.57
N GLY A 35 35.69 -4.48 10.62
CA GLY A 35 36.57 -3.38 10.28
C GLY A 35 36.92 -2.59 11.54
N LYS A 36 38.18 -2.16 11.65
CA LYS A 36 38.60 -1.24 12.70
C LYS A 36 39.02 0.07 12.06
N GLU A 37 38.31 1.14 12.39
CA GLU A 37 38.64 2.49 11.92
C GLU A 37 38.87 3.37 13.16
N GLY A 38 40.15 3.67 13.42
CA GLY A 38 40.58 4.32 14.66
C GLY A 38 40.31 3.46 15.91
N ASP A 39 39.59 4.04 16.88
CA ASP A 39 39.20 3.38 18.15
C ASP A 39 37.81 2.72 18.09
N GLN A 40 37.21 2.63 16.89
CA GLN A 40 35.89 2.05 16.69
C GLN A 40 35.98 0.71 15.96
N TYR A 41 35.20 -0.27 16.45
CA TYR A 41 35.01 -1.56 15.80
C TYR A 41 33.65 -1.55 15.09
N HIS A 42 33.65 -1.81 13.78
CA HIS A 42 32.45 -1.91 12.98
C HIS A 42 32.28 -3.35 12.47
N ALA A 43 31.09 -3.91 12.60
CA ALA A 43 30.72 -5.20 12.01
C ALA A 43 29.78 -4.95 10.82
N VAL A 44 30.21 -5.37 9.62
CA VAL A 44 29.40 -5.35 8.40
C VAL A 44 28.79 -6.73 8.23
N LEU A 45 27.46 -6.84 8.30
CA LEU A 45 26.70 -8.09 8.11
C LEU A 45 26.23 -8.17 6.66
N TYR A 46 26.52 -9.29 6.00
CA TYR A 46 26.00 -9.58 4.66
C TYR A 46 24.79 -10.51 4.80
N THR A 47 23.61 -9.93 4.61
CA THR A 47 22.34 -10.64 4.64
C THR A 47 21.75 -10.70 3.24
N ASN A 48 21.06 -11.79 2.92
CA ASN A 48 20.27 -11.88 1.71
C ASN A 48 18.88 -11.33 2.02
N MET A 49 18.42 -10.35 1.25
CA MET A 49 17.06 -9.82 1.39
C MET A 49 16.04 -10.83 0.86
N ILE A 50 14.91 -10.93 1.55
CA ILE A 50 13.74 -11.69 1.09
C ILE A 50 13.14 -10.94 -0.11
N PRO A 51 12.89 -11.59 -1.26
CA PRO A 51 12.17 -10.97 -2.35
C PRO A 51 10.76 -10.60 -1.89
N ARG A 52 10.45 -9.29 -1.85
CA ARG A 52 9.12 -8.77 -1.53
C ARG A 52 8.47 -8.25 -2.80
N HIS A 53 7.17 -8.50 -2.97
CA HIS A 53 6.41 -7.89 -4.05
C HIS A 53 6.33 -6.37 -3.85
N PRO A 54 6.61 -5.55 -4.89
CA PRO A 54 6.54 -4.10 -4.79
C PRO A 54 5.07 -3.63 -4.83
N ALA A 55 4.30 -3.91 -3.78
CA ALA A 55 2.88 -3.58 -3.67
C ALA A 55 2.57 -2.12 -4.03
N GLN A 56 3.45 -1.19 -3.62
CA GLN A 56 3.32 0.24 -3.87
C GLN A 56 3.38 0.61 -5.38
N LEU A 57 4.11 -0.17 -6.18
CA LEU A 57 4.18 0.05 -7.63
C LEU A 57 2.85 -0.34 -8.29
N TYR A 58 2.26 -1.46 -7.88
CA TYR A 58 0.95 -1.88 -8.38
C TYR A 58 -0.15 -0.89 -8.00
N GLU A 59 -0.17 -0.41 -6.75
CA GLU A 59 -1.13 0.59 -6.29
C GLU A 59 -1.02 1.89 -7.09
N SER A 60 0.20 2.42 -7.29
CA SER A 60 0.40 3.67 -8.02
C SER A 60 0.00 3.57 -9.50
N ILE A 61 0.32 2.46 -10.17
CA ILE A 61 -0.10 2.20 -11.56
C ILE A 61 -1.64 2.17 -11.65
N SER A 62 -2.30 1.54 -10.68
CA SER A 62 -3.76 1.45 -10.67
C SER A 62 -4.45 2.81 -10.53
N CYS A 63 -3.86 3.73 -9.75
CA CYS A 63 -4.34 5.11 -9.63
C CYS A 63 -4.21 5.87 -10.95
N VAL A 64 -3.10 5.68 -11.68
CA VAL A 64 -2.91 6.29 -13.01
C VAL A 64 -3.93 5.74 -14.01
N LEU A 65 -4.15 4.43 -14.04
CA LEU A 65 -5.15 3.80 -14.91
C LEU A 65 -6.57 4.29 -14.59
N LEU A 66 -6.91 4.43 -13.30
CA LEU A 66 -8.19 4.98 -12.87
C LEU A 66 -8.37 6.42 -13.35
N PHE A 67 -7.34 7.25 -13.22
CA PHE A 67 -7.37 8.63 -13.70
C PHE A 67 -7.59 8.68 -15.22
N LEU A 68 -6.87 7.87 -15.99
CA LEU A 68 -7.04 7.80 -17.45
C LEU A 68 -8.45 7.33 -17.84
N LEU A 69 -9.00 6.34 -17.14
CA LEU A 69 -10.37 5.86 -17.37
C LEU A 69 -11.40 6.95 -17.10
N LEU A 70 -11.29 7.67 -15.98
CA LEU A 70 -12.18 8.78 -15.65
C LEU A 70 -12.04 9.93 -16.64
N PHE A 71 -10.82 10.29 -17.01
CA PHE A 71 -10.54 11.34 -17.98
C PHE A 71 -11.14 10.99 -19.35
N TRP A 72 -11.00 9.74 -19.78
CA TRP A 72 -11.58 9.25 -21.03
C TRP A 72 -13.11 9.29 -21.00
N LEU A 73 -13.74 8.84 -19.90
CA LEU A 73 -15.20 8.92 -19.70
C LEU A 73 -15.70 10.37 -19.73
N TRP A 74 -14.99 11.27 -19.04
CA TRP A 74 -15.28 12.71 -19.04
C TRP A 74 -15.23 13.28 -20.45
N ASN A 75 -14.18 12.97 -21.21
CA ASN A 75 -14.00 13.52 -22.55
C ASN A 75 -15.05 12.98 -23.55
N ARG A 76 -15.47 11.71 -23.40
CA ARG A 76 -16.46 11.08 -24.29
C ARG A 76 -17.92 11.42 -23.97
N LYS A 77 -18.26 11.59 -22.68
CA LYS A 77 -19.66 11.73 -22.24
C LYS A 77 -19.95 13.04 -21.50
N LYS A 78 -19.15 14.09 -21.74
CA LYS A 78 -19.26 15.40 -21.06
C LYS A 78 -20.69 15.96 -20.97
N ASN A 79 -21.49 15.83 -22.03
CA ASN A 79 -22.89 16.32 -22.07
C ASN A 79 -23.93 15.33 -21.54
N ASP A 80 -23.53 14.09 -21.28
CA ASP A 80 -24.44 12.97 -21.05
C ASP A 80 -24.19 12.29 -19.68
N LEU A 81 -23.28 12.85 -18.88
CA LEU A 81 -22.98 12.40 -17.52
C LEU A 81 -23.84 13.19 -16.54
N ALA A 82 -24.62 12.47 -15.72
CA ALA A 82 -25.34 13.10 -14.64
C ALA A 82 -24.38 13.59 -13.55
N PRO A 83 -24.72 14.70 -12.86
CA PRO A 83 -23.93 15.19 -11.74
C PRO A 83 -23.77 14.07 -10.71
N GLY A 84 -22.52 13.82 -10.30
CA GLY A 84 -22.17 12.75 -9.36
C GLY A 84 -21.74 11.41 -9.99
N SER A 85 -22.03 11.15 -11.27
CA SER A 85 -21.70 9.85 -11.90
C SER A 85 -20.20 9.52 -11.90
N LEU A 86 -19.33 10.51 -12.13
CA LEU A 86 -17.87 10.30 -12.12
C LEU A 86 -17.33 10.05 -10.72
N LEU A 87 -17.88 10.76 -9.73
CA LEU A 87 -17.52 10.58 -8.32
C LEU A 87 -17.89 9.17 -7.86
N SER A 88 -19.07 8.68 -8.26
CA SER A 88 -19.47 7.30 -7.99
C SER A 88 -18.51 6.28 -8.57
N ILE A 89 -18.15 6.42 -9.85
CA ILE A 89 -17.22 5.51 -10.53
C ILE A 89 -15.86 5.54 -9.85
N PHE A 90 -15.37 6.73 -9.50
CA PHE A 90 -14.14 6.90 -8.72
C PHE A 90 -14.19 6.14 -7.39
N LEU A 91 -15.25 6.35 -6.58
CA LEU A 91 -15.38 5.71 -5.27
C LEU A 91 -15.44 4.18 -5.40
N ILE A 92 -16.24 3.66 -6.33
CA ILE A 92 -16.38 2.20 -6.54
C ILE A 92 -15.04 1.58 -6.94
N VAL A 93 -14.36 2.15 -7.93
CA VAL A 93 -13.12 1.55 -8.46
C VAL A 93 -11.94 1.77 -7.51
N CYS A 94 -11.79 2.96 -6.92
CA CYS A 94 -10.68 3.26 -6.00
C CYS A 94 -10.75 2.39 -4.74
N PHE A 95 -11.90 2.34 -4.07
CA PHE A 95 -12.08 1.53 -2.86
C PHE A 95 -12.23 0.04 -3.16
N GLY A 96 -12.74 -0.34 -4.35
CA GLY A 96 -12.75 -1.72 -4.81
C GLY A 96 -11.34 -2.26 -5.07
N LEU A 97 -10.48 -1.49 -5.73
CA LEU A 97 -9.07 -1.84 -5.90
C LEU A 97 -8.34 -1.90 -4.56
N ARG A 98 -8.60 -0.96 -3.64
CA ARG A 98 -8.04 -0.99 -2.28
C ARG A 98 -8.41 -2.27 -1.53
N PHE A 99 -9.66 -2.71 -1.64
CA PHE A 99 -10.11 -3.98 -1.08
C PHE A 99 -9.34 -5.16 -1.69
N LEU A 100 -9.17 -5.21 -3.01
CA LEU A 100 -8.42 -6.27 -3.70
C LEU A 100 -6.93 -6.29 -3.34
N TYR A 101 -6.28 -5.12 -3.23
CA TYR A 101 -4.86 -5.05 -2.85
C TYR A 101 -4.60 -5.55 -1.44
N GLU A 102 -5.56 -5.40 -0.54
CA GLU A 102 -5.45 -5.94 0.82
C GLU A 102 -5.45 -7.47 0.84
N PHE A 103 -6.10 -8.15 -0.13
CA PHE A 103 -5.99 -9.62 -0.28
C PHE A 103 -4.66 -10.08 -0.87
N LEU A 104 -3.97 -9.21 -1.62
CA LEU A 104 -2.68 -9.50 -2.23
C LEU A 104 -1.51 -9.25 -1.27
N LYS A 105 -1.73 -8.51 -0.18
CA LYS A 105 -0.73 -8.29 0.87
C LYS A 105 -0.81 -9.43 1.89
N GLU A 106 0.34 -10.03 2.18
CA GLU A 106 0.48 -10.92 3.35
C GLU A 106 0.35 -10.11 4.64
N ASN A 107 -0.38 -10.62 5.63
CA ASN A 107 -0.44 -10.05 6.98
C ASN A 107 0.99 -9.95 7.53
N GLN A 108 1.47 -8.72 7.75
CA GLN A 108 2.85 -8.49 8.22
C GLN A 108 2.98 -8.61 9.74
N VAL A 109 1.88 -8.83 10.45
CA VAL A 109 1.84 -8.89 11.91
C VAL A 109 0.92 -10.04 12.31
N GLY A 110 1.44 -11.05 13.02
CA GLY A 110 0.62 -12.18 13.52
C GLY A 110 -0.45 -11.79 14.56
N PHE A 111 -0.58 -10.50 14.88
CA PHE A 111 -1.65 -9.93 15.70
C PHE A 111 -2.93 -9.63 14.89
N GLU A 112 -2.83 -9.55 13.55
CA GLU A 112 -3.98 -9.37 12.65
C GLU A 112 -4.64 -10.69 12.26
N ASP A 113 -4.04 -11.84 12.60
CA ASP A 113 -4.62 -13.17 12.32
C ASP A 113 -5.89 -13.46 13.15
N ASP A 114 -6.12 -12.71 14.23
CA ASP A 114 -7.33 -12.82 15.07
C ASP A 114 -8.50 -11.94 14.55
N LEU A 115 -8.22 -11.03 13.60
CA LEU A 115 -9.21 -10.17 12.97
C LEU A 115 -9.63 -10.77 11.62
N SER A 116 -10.89 -11.17 11.52
CA SER A 116 -11.46 -11.75 10.30
C SER A 116 -11.38 -10.85 9.05
N LEU A 117 -11.12 -9.55 9.20
CA LEU A 117 -10.95 -8.58 8.12
C LEU A 117 -9.89 -7.53 8.49
N ASN A 118 -9.02 -7.19 7.54
CA ASN A 118 -8.03 -6.14 7.69
C ASN A 118 -8.67 -4.75 7.76
N MET A 119 -8.03 -3.80 8.45
CA MET A 119 -8.57 -2.44 8.63
C MET A 119 -8.84 -1.72 7.29
N GLY A 120 -8.02 -2.02 6.27
CA GLY A 120 -8.24 -1.55 4.90
C GLY A 120 -9.55 -2.03 4.29
N GLN A 121 -9.96 -3.26 4.58
CA GLN A 121 -11.19 -3.85 4.06
C GLN A 121 -12.44 -3.26 4.73
N ILE A 122 -12.41 -3.14 6.06
CA ILE A 122 -13.52 -2.56 6.84
C ILE A 122 -13.84 -1.15 6.38
N LEU A 123 -12.81 -0.33 6.11
CA LEU A 123 -13.02 1.04 5.63
C LEU A 123 -13.49 1.07 4.17
N SER A 124 -13.04 0.13 3.33
CA SER A 124 -13.34 0.15 1.89
C SER A 124 -14.77 -0.26 1.57
N ILE A 125 -15.34 -1.25 2.28
CA ILE A 125 -16.70 -1.75 2.05
C ILE A 125 -17.78 -0.65 2.09
N PRO A 126 -17.90 0.19 3.15
CA PRO A 126 -18.94 1.22 3.21
C PRO A 126 -18.77 2.29 2.12
N LEU A 127 -17.53 2.60 1.74
CA LEU A 127 -17.24 3.57 0.68
C LEU A 127 -17.60 3.05 -0.71
N VAL A 128 -17.40 1.76 -0.99
CA VAL A 128 -17.88 1.11 -2.21
C VAL A 128 -19.41 1.15 -2.27
N ILE A 129 -20.09 0.79 -1.17
CA ILE A 129 -21.56 0.84 -1.08
C ILE A 129 -22.08 2.26 -1.33
N ALA A 130 -21.46 3.27 -0.71
CA ALA A 130 -21.81 4.67 -0.93
C ALA A 130 -21.62 5.08 -2.40
N GLY A 131 -20.54 4.64 -3.04
CA GLY A 131 -20.29 4.87 -4.46
C GLY A 131 -21.39 4.26 -5.35
N VAL A 132 -21.81 3.03 -5.08
CA VAL A 132 -22.90 2.33 -5.80
C VAL A 132 -24.23 3.06 -5.61
N ALA A 133 -24.58 3.43 -4.38
CA ALA A 133 -25.81 4.16 -4.09
C ALA A 133 -25.86 5.51 -4.85
N LEU A 134 -24.73 6.23 -4.87
CA LEU A 134 -24.62 7.51 -5.59
C LEU A 134 -24.73 7.31 -7.10
N LEU A 135 -24.22 6.20 -7.65
CA LEU A 135 -24.32 5.88 -9.08
C LEU A 135 -25.79 5.67 -9.48
N ILE A 136 -26.51 4.85 -8.72
CA ILE A 136 -27.92 4.55 -8.96
C ILE A 136 -28.75 5.84 -8.87
N TYR A 137 -28.48 6.68 -7.87
CA TYR A 137 -29.14 7.97 -7.70
C TYR A 137 -28.89 8.90 -8.89
N SER A 138 -27.64 9.02 -9.33
CA SER A 138 -27.24 9.87 -10.46
C SER A 138 -27.91 9.42 -11.78
N LEU A 139 -27.97 8.11 -12.03
CA LEU A 139 -28.63 7.55 -13.22
C LEU A 139 -30.16 7.76 -13.20
N LYS A 140 -30.79 7.63 -12.03
CA LYS A 140 -32.24 7.83 -11.87
C LYS A 140 -32.63 9.29 -12.11
N ASN A 141 -31.84 10.24 -11.59
CA ASN A 141 -32.07 11.67 -11.81
C ASN A 141 -31.86 12.08 -13.28
N LYS A 142 -30.90 11.47 -13.98
CA LYS A 142 -30.72 11.70 -15.42
C LYS A 142 -31.96 11.35 -16.22
N LYS A 143 -32.56 10.18 -15.92
CA LYS A 143 -33.76 9.70 -16.60
C LYS A 143 -34.94 10.66 -16.39
N SER A 144 -35.02 11.30 -15.22
CA SER A 144 -36.05 12.30 -14.92
C SER A 144 -35.83 13.66 -15.60
N GLN A 145 -34.60 14.01 -15.99
CA GLN A 145 -34.32 15.24 -16.75
C GLN A 145 -34.51 15.06 -18.26
N ASN A 146 -34.46 13.80 -18.75
CA ASN A 146 -34.58 13.46 -20.16
C ASN A 146 -35.97 12.90 -20.54
N ALA A 147 -36.92 12.83 -19.60
CA ALA A 147 -38.30 12.39 -19.81
C ALA A 147 -39.25 13.59 -19.71
#